data_AF-A0A2N9NIH5-F1
#
_entry.id   AF-A0A2N9NIH5-F1
#
_cell.length_a   1.000
_cell.length_b   1.000
_cell.length_c   1.000
_cell.angle_alpha   90.00
_cell.angle_beta   90.00
_cell.angle_gamma   90.00
#
_symmetry.space_group_name_H-M   'P 1'
#
loop_
_entity.id
_entity.type
_entity.pdbx_description
1 polymer ?
#
loop_
_entity_poly.entity_id
_entity_poly.type
_entity_poly.pdbx_seq_one_letter_code
_entity_poly.pdbx_strand_id
1 'polypeptide(L)'
;MASIKNNFRLEPRRCRYVPSVWWPALTPRFQRLFCLLILALLGAARGELVLTNYSATHPIKIMPIGDSITDDCEVNGAWRAYLQPLLTSNGFHFTFVGRQSSAPSGQFTQTHHEGYCGAVVAPPGVFAAHQYSTTNNYLLKIVADALAVTNNRPDVALVLIGANDIGRGRDPYHVATNDMPELLDLIFSNVPNANVILAKITSLQSATIINYGAYATNVPIYNAALQAVVNQRRALGQNVFLSDMFSVVDYNTMFVSDHVHPNAAGLKAIAAEWLARIQAISSGTNQLTSTLIRGGDNWAYSDAGQDLGTNWAQFGFDDSGWSNGLARLGYGDLTDATTVNFGADPSNKFITTYFRDSFVVPWNAAITNLNVRLEETGGAVMWLNGQEIFRTNLPAGPIAYTNLALNAVTGYAAYIFYPTNLAAVIVPATTNVVAVEVHQSSPTNSSLGFDMELLGYGSVIPPPSLVVSLTGNNILLSWPAAYGSTFALYSTTNLPATSGWTRSAASVQTNGGQLVVTQVPEATAQYFRLQQP
;
A
#
# COMPACT_ATOMS: atom_id res chain seq x y z
N MET A 1 53.93 14.83 -19.54
CA MET A 1 53.25 14.29 -18.34
C MET A 1 51.83 13.93 -18.73
N ALA A 2 51.36 12.79 -18.22
CA ALA A 2 50.35 11.92 -18.80
C ALA A 2 48.95 12.54 -19.06
N SER A 3 48.43 12.22 -20.24
CA SER A 3 47.01 12.10 -20.58
C SER A 3 46.53 10.71 -20.17
N ILE A 4 45.27 10.54 -19.76
CA ILE A 4 44.41 9.39 -20.07
C ILE A 4 42.94 9.69 -19.71
N LYS A 5 42.06 9.40 -20.68
CA LYS A 5 40.60 9.36 -20.63
C LYS A 5 40.13 8.18 -19.77
N ASN A 6 39.14 8.38 -18.89
CA ASN A 6 38.43 7.27 -18.25
C ASN A 6 37.12 6.99 -18.98
N ASN A 7 37.10 5.86 -19.69
CA ASN A 7 35.88 5.18 -20.14
C ASN A 7 35.16 4.59 -18.93
N PHE A 8 33.88 4.90 -18.74
CA PHE A 8 33.02 4.15 -17.84
C PHE A 8 32.56 2.87 -18.55
N ARG A 9 32.95 1.71 -18.00
CA ARG A 9 32.35 0.41 -18.30
C ARG A 9 31.63 -0.04 -17.03
N LEU A 10 30.30 -0.13 -17.08
CA LEU A 10 29.50 -0.69 -16.00
C LEU A 10 29.55 -2.22 -16.10
N GLU A 11 30.13 -2.87 -15.09
CA GLU A 11 29.90 -4.29 -14.82
C GLU A 11 28.83 -4.44 -13.71
N PRO A 12 28.00 -5.51 -13.72
CA PRO A 12 26.93 -5.69 -12.75
C PRO A 12 27.50 -6.02 -11.36
N ARG A 13 27.13 -5.22 -10.35
CA ARG A 13 27.59 -5.37 -8.96
C ARG A 13 26.92 -6.55 -8.27
N ARG A 14 27.77 -7.39 -7.67
CA ARG A 14 27.42 -8.47 -6.72
C ARG A 14 26.80 -7.92 -5.43
N CYS A 15 25.81 -8.62 -4.89
CA CYS A 15 25.21 -8.41 -3.56
C CYS A 15 26.28 -8.27 -2.46
N ARG A 16 26.23 -7.18 -1.69
CA ARG A 16 27.06 -6.96 -0.49
C ARG A 16 26.17 -6.90 0.75
N TYR A 17 25.81 -8.05 1.32
CA TYR A 17 25.24 -8.14 2.67
C TYR A 17 25.56 -9.50 3.32
N VAL A 18 26.83 -9.78 3.63
CA VAL A 18 27.23 -10.84 4.58
C VAL A 18 28.56 -10.44 5.26
N PRO A 19 28.72 -10.60 6.60
CA PRO A 19 30.02 -10.49 7.27
C PRO A 19 31.02 -11.52 6.69
N SER A 20 32.22 -11.06 6.37
CA SER A 20 33.22 -11.72 5.50
C SER A 20 33.90 -12.97 6.03
N VAL A 21 33.31 -13.72 6.98
CA VAL A 21 34.05 -14.79 7.69
C VAL A 21 33.61 -16.22 7.32
N TRP A 22 32.51 -16.41 6.57
CA TRP A 22 32.01 -17.78 6.26
C TRP A 22 31.73 -18.07 4.77
N TRP A 23 32.01 -17.14 3.86
CA TRP A 23 31.68 -17.27 2.44
C TRP A 23 32.45 -18.34 1.64
N PRO A 24 33.70 -18.75 1.97
CA PRO A 24 34.42 -19.72 1.15
C PRO A 24 34.07 -21.20 1.40
N ALA A 25 33.26 -21.54 2.40
CA ALA A 25 33.12 -22.93 2.87
C ALA A 25 31.88 -23.69 2.35
N LEU A 26 31.03 -23.07 1.51
CA LEU A 26 29.78 -23.68 1.05
C LEU A 26 29.82 -23.98 -0.45
N THR A 27 29.38 -25.18 -0.83
CA THR A 27 29.31 -25.62 -2.23
C THR A 27 28.28 -24.78 -3.02
N PRO A 28 28.39 -24.66 -4.36
CA PRO A 28 27.50 -23.84 -5.18
C PRO A 28 26.00 -24.21 -5.06
N ARG A 29 25.70 -25.47 -4.71
CA ARG A 29 24.34 -25.93 -4.42
C ARG A 29 23.80 -25.39 -3.08
N PHE A 30 24.64 -25.26 -2.07
CA PHE A 30 24.25 -24.71 -0.76
C PHE A 30 24.12 -23.19 -0.79
N GLN A 31 24.93 -22.49 -1.59
CA GLN A 31 24.78 -21.04 -1.79
C GLN A 31 23.45 -20.70 -2.50
N ARG A 32 22.99 -21.54 -3.44
CA ARG A 32 21.68 -21.38 -4.09
C ARG A 32 20.50 -21.71 -3.16
N LEU A 33 20.60 -22.77 -2.34
CA LEU A 33 19.59 -23.08 -1.33
C LEU A 33 19.49 -21.98 -0.25
N PHE A 34 20.61 -21.35 0.13
CA PHE A 34 20.63 -20.30 1.14
C PHE A 34 20.07 -18.96 0.62
N CYS A 35 20.31 -18.62 -0.67
CA CYS A 35 19.64 -17.48 -1.31
C CYS A 35 18.13 -17.72 -1.51
N LEU A 36 17.72 -18.94 -1.84
CA LEU A 36 16.30 -19.31 -1.92
C LEU A 36 15.63 -19.30 -0.54
N LEU A 37 16.33 -19.68 0.54
CA LEU A 37 15.81 -19.55 1.90
C LEU A 37 15.69 -18.08 2.35
N ILE A 38 16.62 -17.20 1.95
CA ILE A 38 16.54 -15.77 2.31
C ILE A 38 15.47 -15.04 1.48
N LEU A 39 15.23 -15.43 0.23
CA LEU A 39 14.10 -14.94 -0.57
C LEU A 39 12.75 -15.50 -0.07
N ALA A 40 12.70 -16.76 0.38
CA ALA A 40 11.52 -17.34 1.02
C ALA A 40 11.25 -16.81 2.43
N LEU A 41 12.25 -16.21 3.10
CA LEU A 41 12.10 -15.54 4.41
C LEU A 41 11.83 -14.03 4.30
N LEU A 42 11.80 -13.47 3.08
CA LEU A 42 11.42 -12.07 2.81
C LEU A 42 10.10 -11.93 2.03
N GLY A 43 9.49 -13.04 1.63
CA GLY A 43 8.20 -13.07 0.95
C GLY A 43 7.03 -13.22 1.91
N ALA A 44 6.21 -12.18 1.97
CA ALA A 44 4.80 -12.19 2.38
C ALA A 44 4.47 -12.28 3.89
N ALA A 45 4.79 -11.21 4.61
CA ALA A 45 4.00 -10.77 5.76
C ALA A 45 3.77 -9.28 5.66
N ARG A 46 2.89 -8.78 4.77
CA ARG A 46 2.73 -7.32 4.62
C ARG A 46 1.31 -6.84 4.44
N GLY A 47 0.45 -7.21 5.39
CA GLY A 47 -0.47 -6.25 6.00
C GLY A 47 0.09 -5.86 7.36
N GLU A 48 1.13 -5.02 7.42
CA GLU A 48 1.66 -4.55 8.71
C GLU A 48 0.66 -3.56 9.32
N LEU A 49 -0.19 -4.07 10.21
CA LEU A 49 -0.97 -3.27 11.12
C LEU A 49 0.00 -2.57 12.08
N VAL A 50 0.20 -1.27 11.89
CA VAL A 50 1.18 -0.47 12.65
C VAL A 50 0.51 0.42 13.71
N LEU A 51 -0.80 0.67 13.58
CA LEU A 51 -1.62 1.44 14.52
C LEU A 51 -2.51 0.52 15.35
N THR A 52 -1.99 -0.01 16.46
CA THR A 52 -2.65 -1.11 17.19
C THR A 52 -3.17 -0.78 18.58
N ASN A 53 -2.90 0.43 19.09
CA ASN A 53 -3.11 0.74 20.51
C ASN A 53 -3.68 2.15 20.73
N TYR A 54 -4.94 2.35 20.36
CA TYR A 54 -5.68 3.60 20.60
C TYR A 54 -7.01 3.33 21.29
N SER A 55 -7.51 4.31 22.04
CA SER A 55 -8.76 4.22 22.81
C SER A 55 -9.35 5.60 23.05
N ALA A 56 -10.52 5.67 23.66
CA ALA A 56 -11.11 6.96 24.05
C ALA A 56 -10.21 7.78 25.01
N THR A 57 -9.41 7.11 25.85
CA THR A 57 -8.46 7.77 26.78
C THR A 57 -7.10 8.08 26.14
N HIS A 58 -6.78 7.41 25.04
CA HIS A 58 -5.56 7.60 24.26
C HIS A 58 -5.93 7.67 22.77
N PRO A 59 -6.56 8.77 22.33
CA PRO A 59 -6.98 8.92 20.93
C PRO A 59 -5.77 9.09 20.02
N ILE A 60 -5.88 8.61 18.79
CA ILE A 60 -4.88 8.81 17.73
C ILE A 60 -4.73 10.31 17.46
N LYS A 61 -3.52 10.84 17.56
CA LYS A 61 -3.21 12.20 17.10
C LYS A 61 -2.96 12.18 15.60
N ILE A 62 -3.85 12.81 14.84
CA ILE A 62 -3.73 12.93 13.39
C ILE A 62 -3.37 14.37 13.05
N MET A 63 -2.28 14.59 12.33
CA MET A 63 -1.91 15.91 11.81
C MET A 63 -2.17 15.98 10.31
N PRO A 64 -3.21 16.72 9.87
CA PRO A 64 -3.37 17.12 8.48
C PRO A 64 -2.32 18.15 8.08
N ILE A 65 -1.45 17.82 7.13
CA ILE A 65 -0.37 18.68 6.63
C ILE A 65 -0.61 18.93 5.14
N GLY A 66 -0.45 20.16 4.67
CA GLY A 66 -0.52 20.42 3.24
C GLY A 66 -0.57 21.88 2.83
N ASP A 67 -1.03 22.10 1.60
CA ASP A 67 -1.26 23.42 1.03
C ASP A 67 -2.72 23.87 1.17
N SER A 68 -3.25 24.62 0.20
CA SER A 68 -4.62 25.13 0.20
C SER A 68 -5.69 24.06 0.17
N ILE A 69 -5.39 22.86 -0.35
CA ILE A 69 -6.33 21.73 -0.37
C ILE A 69 -6.52 21.17 1.05
N THR A 70 -5.55 21.37 1.95
CA THR A 70 -5.66 21.07 3.39
C THR A 70 -6.03 22.32 4.20
N ASP A 71 -5.57 23.49 3.74
CA ASP A 71 -5.83 24.88 4.11
C ASP A 71 -7.21 25.06 4.68
N ASP A 72 -8.15 24.99 3.74
CA ASP A 72 -9.52 25.48 3.82
C ASP A 72 -9.74 26.95 3.45
N CYS A 73 -8.71 27.65 2.93
CA CYS A 73 -8.88 29.02 2.42
C CYS A 73 -9.89 29.15 1.26
N GLU A 74 -10.21 28.03 0.58
CA GLU A 74 -11.27 27.97 -0.43
C GLU A 74 -12.58 27.39 0.10
N VAL A 75 -12.50 26.36 0.94
CA VAL A 75 -13.67 25.64 1.49
C VAL A 75 -13.40 25.28 2.94
N ASN A 76 -14.06 25.97 3.90
CA ASN A 76 -13.89 25.77 5.34
C ASN A 76 -13.92 24.29 5.76
N GLY A 77 -12.91 23.86 6.52
CA GLY A 77 -12.69 22.48 6.94
C GLY A 77 -12.19 21.52 5.85
N ALA A 78 -12.18 21.91 4.58
CA ALA A 78 -11.71 21.14 3.43
C ALA A 78 -12.16 19.65 3.47
N TRP A 79 -11.25 18.71 3.20
CA TRP A 79 -11.54 17.27 3.29
C TRP A 79 -11.68 16.78 4.74
N ARG A 80 -11.16 17.53 5.72
CA ARG A 80 -11.19 17.17 7.15
C ARG A 80 -12.62 17.17 7.70
N ALA A 81 -13.46 18.09 7.21
CA ALA A 81 -14.89 18.15 7.52
C ALA A 81 -15.66 16.88 7.10
N TYR A 82 -15.18 16.18 6.06
CA TYR A 82 -15.75 14.91 5.60
C TYR A 82 -15.05 13.69 6.23
N LEU A 83 -13.75 13.80 6.53
CA LEU A 83 -13.00 12.72 7.16
C LEU A 83 -13.40 12.48 8.61
N GLN A 84 -13.66 13.54 9.39
CA GLN A 84 -14.05 13.39 10.80
C GLN A 84 -15.27 12.47 11.00
N PRO A 85 -16.42 12.66 10.33
CA PRO A 85 -17.56 11.76 10.50
C PRO A 85 -17.27 10.34 9.98
N LEU A 86 -16.43 10.18 8.95
CA LEU A 86 -16.00 8.87 8.45
C LEU A 86 -15.16 8.12 9.50
N LEU A 87 -14.16 8.76 10.10
CA LEU A 87 -13.38 8.17 11.19
C LEU A 87 -14.27 7.80 12.38
N THR A 88 -15.16 8.72 12.78
CA THR A 88 -16.05 8.52 13.94
C THR A 88 -16.99 7.34 13.74
N SER A 89 -17.63 7.25 12.56
CA SER A 89 -18.55 6.15 12.21
C SER A 89 -17.85 4.80 12.06
N ASN A 90 -16.55 4.79 11.75
CA ASN A 90 -15.72 3.59 11.70
C ASN A 90 -15.01 3.29 13.04
N GLY A 91 -15.45 3.92 14.15
CA GLY A 91 -14.99 3.60 15.50
C GLY A 91 -13.59 4.12 15.85
N PHE A 92 -13.03 5.04 15.07
CA PHE A 92 -11.75 5.65 15.42
C PHE A 92 -11.92 6.67 16.55
N HIS A 93 -11.14 6.49 17.61
CA HIS A 93 -10.92 7.53 18.62
C HIS A 93 -9.69 8.33 18.20
N PHE A 94 -9.88 9.59 17.84
CA PHE A 94 -8.82 10.43 17.31
C PHE A 94 -8.99 11.89 17.74
N THR A 95 -7.91 12.66 17.59
CA THR A 95 -7.92 14.12 17.67
C THR A 95 -7.11 14.68 16.51
N PHE A 96 -7.62 15.71 15.84
CA PHE A 96 -6.77 16.45 14.90
C PHE A 96 -5.85 17.37 15.70
N VAL A 97 -4.58 17.47 15.26
CA VAL A 97 -3.57 18.34 15.86
C VAL A 97 -2.94 19.24 14.80
N GLY A 98 -2.43 20.39 15.25
CA GLY A 98 -1.84 21.41 14.39
C GLY A 98 -2.05 22.81 14.97
N ARG A 99 -1.30 23.79 14.47
CA ARG A 99 -1.34 25.17 14.96
C ARG A 99 -2.48 25.99 14.35
N GLN A 100 -2.92 25.64 13.13
CA GLN A 100 -4.07 26.29 12.50
C GLN A 100 -5.37 25.63 12.90
N SER A 101 -6.47 26.35 12.73
CA SER A 101 -7.82 25.85 13.01
C SER A 101 -8.85 26.44 12.07
N SER A 102 -9.66 25.56 11.49
CA SER A 102 -10.87 25.89 10.74
C SER A 102 -12.00 26.39 11.64
N ALA A 103 -13.05 26.97 11.05
CA ALA A 103 -14.30 27.19 11.77
C ALA A 103 -15.08 25.86 11.91
N PRO A 104 -15.60 25.52 13.11
CA PRO A 104 -16.42 24.33 13.30
C PRO A 104 -17.74 24.43 12.53
N SER A 105 -18.26 23.31 12.03
CA SER A 105 -19.51 23.26 11.26
C SER A 105 -20.17 21.89 11.32
N GLY A 106 -21.43 21.81 11.78
CA GLY A 106 -22.17 20.55 11.87
C GLY A 106 -21.44 19.51 12.72
N GLN A 107 -21.11 18.36 12.13
CA GLN A 107 -20.34 17.29 12.79
C GLN A 107 -18.83 17.52 12.79
N PHE A 108 -18.34 18.57 12.11
CA PHE A 108 -16.93 18.93 12.10
C PHE A 108 -16.59 19.82 13.30
N THR A 109 -15.93 19.22 14.28
CA THR A 109 -15.59 19.83 15.58
C THR A 109 -14.10 19.71 15.91
N GLN A 110 -13.38 18.78 15.27
CA GLN A 110 -11.93 18.64 15.33
C GLN A 110 -11.34 19.57 14.26
N THR A 111 -11.02 20.80 14.60
CA THR A 111 -10.72 21.82 13.57
C THR A 111 -9.24 22.02 13.27
N HIS A 112 -8.33 21.42 14.06
CA HIS A 112 -6.89 21.68 13.96
C HIS A 112 -6.22 21.08 12.72
N HIS A 113 -5.19 21.75 12.20
CA HIS A 113 -4.39 21.33 11.05
C HIS A 113 -3.06 22.09 10.92
N GLU A 114 -2.21 21.63 10.02
CA GLU A 114 -0.97 22.26 9.52
C GLU A 114 -1.07 22.43 7.99
N GLY A 115 -2.22 22.91 7.51
CA GLY A 115 -2.36 23.33 6.12
C GLY A 115 -1.97 24.80 5.96
N TYR A 116 -1.35 25.15 4.85
CA TYR A 116 -0.97 26.54 4.53
C TYR A 116 -1.17 26.84 3.05
N CYS A 117 -2.11 27.72 2.70
CA CYS A 117 -2.40 28.04 1.31
C CYS A 117 -1.15 28.49 0.53
N GLY A 118 -0.99 27.95 -0.67
CA GLY A 118 0.18 28.22 -1.52
C GLY A 118 1.51 27.64 -1.02
N ALA A 119 1.53 26.85 0.06
CA ALA A 119 2.75 26.20 0.52
C ALA A 119 3.30 25.22 -0.52
N VAL A 120 4.62 25.13 -0.53
CA VAL A 120 5.40 24.17 -1.32
C VAL A 120 6.17 23.26 -0.39
N VAL A 121 6.82 22.20 -0.91
CA VAL A 121 7.60 21.28 -0.07
C VAL A 121 8.80 21.98 0.57
N ALA A 122 9.60 22.61 -0.28
CA ALA A 122 10.93 23.13 0.04
C ALA A 122 11.07 24.60 -0.40
N PRO A 123 12.05 25.35 0.15
CA PRO A 123 12.24 26.75 -0.19
C PRO A 123 12.61 26.95 -1.68
N PRO A 124 12.39 28.17 -2.22
CA PRO A 124 11.71 29.29 -1.57
C PRO A 124 10.19 29.08 -1.55
N GLY A 125 9.48 29.57 -0.54
CA GLY A 125 8.02 29.61 -0.61
C GLY A 125 7.52 30.54 -1.72
N VAL A 126 6.26 30.38 -2.13
CA VAL A 126 5.68 31.07 -3.31
C VAL A 126 4.45 31.92 -3.01
N PHE A 127 3.95 31.87 -1.77
CA PHE A 127 2.75 32.58 -1.34
C PHE A 127 2.82 32.83 0.17
N ALA A 128 2.35 33.96 0.68
CA ALA A 128 2.32 34.20 2.12
C ALA A 128 1.03 33.65 2.73
N ALA A 129 1.11 32.90 3.82
CA ALA A 129 -0.06 32.34 4.50
C ALA A 129 0.17 32.29 6.01
N HIS A 130 -0.88 32.62 6.77
CA HIS A 130 -0.85 32.69 8.23
C HIS A 130 0.34 33.52 8.74
N GLN A 131 1.19 32.94 9.58
CA GLN A 131 2.39 33.57 10.13
C GLN A 131 3.61 33.56 9.19
N TYR A 132 3.54 32.93 8.02
CA TYR A 132 4.69 32.76 7.13
C TYR A 132 4.66 33.76 5.97
N SER A 133 5.77 34.47 5.78
CA SER A 133 6.02 35.29 4.59
C SER A 133 6.11 34.41 3.34
N THR A 134 5.99 35.02 2.16
CA THR A 134 6.07 34.33 0.87
C THR A 134 7.26 33.38 0.79
N THR A 135 8.47 33.85 1.10
CA THR A 135 9.71 33.05 1.00
C THR A 135 9.81 31.93 2.05
N ASN A 136 9.05 32.01 3.14
CA ASN A 136 9.11 31.08 4.27
C ASN A 136 7.92 30.10 4.33
N ASN A 137 6.95 30.21 3.42
CA ASN A 137 5.81 29.31 3.37
C ASN A 137 6.15 28.02 2.60
N TYR A 138 6.86 27.11 3.27
CA TYR A 138 7.21 25.78 2.76
C TYR A 138 7.28 24.74 3.89
N LEU A 139 6.96 23.48 3.59
CA LEU A 139 6.75 22.45 4.61
C LEU A 139 8.00 22.11 5.43
N LEU A 140 9.20 22.14 4.87
CA LEU A 140 10.44 21.92 5.65
C LEU A 140 10.58 22.91 6.82
N LYS A 141 10.06 24.14 6.70
CA LYS A 141 10.03 25.11 7.80
C LYS A 141 8.79 24.92 8.67
N ILE A 142 7.62 24.82 8.03
CA ILE A 142 6.32 24.76 8.71
C ILE A 142 6.25 23.54 9.63
N VAL A 143 6.58 22.35 9.12
CA VAL A 143 6.52 21.10 9.88
C VAL A 143 7.57 21.07 10.99
N ALA A 144 8.77 21.61 10.75
CA ALA A 144 9.77 21.76 11.81
C ALA A 144 9.24 22.59 12.99
N ASP A 145 8.61 23.73 12.70
CA ASP A 145 8.02 24.59 13.72
C ASP A 145 6.82 23.95 14.42
N ALA A 146 6.01 23.17 13.68
CA ALA A 146 4.86 22.44 14.23
C ALA A 146 5.30 21.35 15.23
N LEU A 147 6.29 20.55 14.86
CA LEU A 147 6.80 19.44 15.68
C LEU A 147 7.63 19.89 16.89
N ALA A 148 8.12 21.13 16.88
CA ALA A 148 8.72 21.77 18.04
C ALA A 148 7.72 22.00 19.19
N VAL A 149 6.41 22.02 18.90
CA VAL A 149 5.34 22.10 19.91
C VAL A 149 5.02 20.68 20.41
N THR A 150 5.39 20.36 21.65
CA THR A 150 5.26 19.00 22.22
C THR A 150 3.87 18.37 22.03
N ASN A 151 2.79 19.15 22.22
CA ASN A 151 1.43 18.63 22.11
C ASN A 151 0.97 18.36 20.66
N ASN A 152 1.70 18.88 19.67
CA ASN A 152 1.40 18.71 18.25
C ASN A 152 2.06 17.48 17.63
N ARG A 153 2.88 16.71 18.36
CA ARG A 153 3.51 15.50 17.79
C ARG A 153 2.45 14.46 17.41
N PRO A 154 2.32 14.09 16.12
CA PRO A 154 1.28 13.17 15.67
C PRO A 154 1.69 11.70 15.76
N ASP A 155 0.68 10.82 15.89
CA ASP A 155 0.80 9.39 15.63
C ASP A 155 0.64 9.09 14.14
N VAL A 156 -0.16 9.91 13.44
CA VAL A 156 -0.40 9.84 12.00
C VAL A 156 -0.24 11.24 11.38
N ALA A 157 0.65 11.38 10.40
CA ALA A 157 0.77 12.57 9.57
C ALA A 157 0.15 12.30 8.19
N LEU A 158 -0.88 13.07 7.82
CA LEU A 158 -1.51 13.01 6.51
C LEU A 158 -0.96 14.15 5.66
N VAL A 159 -0.17 13.86 4.64
CA VAL A 159 0.57 14.88 3.88
C VAL A 159 0.05 14.94 2.45
N LEU A 160 -0.64 16.03 2.10
CA LEU A 160 -1.06 16.36 0.74
C LEU A 160 -0.42 17.68 0.32
N ILE A 161 0.62 17.59 -0.50
CA ILE A 161 1.45 18.72 -0.91
C ILE A 161 2.08 18.46 -2.27
N GLY A 162 2.37 19.53 -3.01
CA GLY A 162 3.09 19.49 -4.28
C GLY A 162 2.32 20.16 -5.43
N ALA A 163 1.02 20.44 -5.26
CA ALA A 163 0.23 21.13 -6.29
C ALA A 163 0.84 22.49 -6.65
N ASN A 164 1.32 23.24 -5.66
CA ASN A 164 1.99 24.52 -5.86
C ASN A 164 3.39 24.40 -6.47
N ASP A 165 4.12 23.33 -6.17
CA ASP A 165 5.44 23.03 -6.73
C ASP A 165 5.31 22.74 -8.22
N ILE A 166 4.49 21.74 -8.55
CA ILE A 166 4.30 21.26 -9.92
C ILE A 166 3.57 22.29 -10.77
N GLY A 167 2.51 22.90 -10.23
CA GLY A 167 1.74 23.95 -10.90
C GLY A 167 2.56 25.21 -11.23
N ARG A 168 3.71 25.42 -10.59
CA ARG A 168 4.65 26.52 -10.92
C ARG A 168 5.87 26.06 -11.70
N GLY A 169 5.88 24.83 -12.19
CA GLY A 169 6.93 24.31 -13.06
C GLY A 169 8.21 23.89 -12.35
N ARG A 170 8.15 23.58 -11.04
CA ARG A 170 9.28 22.89 -10.39
C ARG A 170 9.45 21.50 -10.99
N ASP A 171 10.70 21.04 -11.00
CA ASP A 171 11.04 19.72 -11.52
C ASP A 171 10.32 18.63 -10.68
N PRO A 172 9.42 17.84 -11.29
CA PRO A 172 8.67 16.81 -10.57
C PRO A 172 9.57 15.74 -9.94
N TYR A 173 10.69 15.40 -10.56
CA TYR A 173 11.63 14.44 -9.99
C TYR A 173 12.33 15.02 -8.78
N HIS A 174 12.85 16.24 -8.87
CA HIS A 174 13.54 16.87 -7.74
C HIS A 174 12.63 16.99 -6.51
N VAL A 175 11.40 17.48 -6.71
CA VAL A 175 10.45 17.64 -5.59
C VAL A 175 10.13 16.27 -4.96
N ALA A 176 9.95 15.22 -5.76
CA ALA A 176 9.67 13.88 -5.26
C ALA A 176 10.88 13.16 -4.65
N THR A 177 12.09 13.30 -5.22
CA THR A 177 13.27 12.49 -4.87
C THR A 177 14.30 13.21 -3.99
N ASN A 178 14.12 14.51 -3.75
CA ASN A 178 14.99 15.30 -2.89
C ASN A 178 14.16 15.96 -1.78
N ASP A 179 13.24 16.85 -2.14
CA ASP A 179 12.51 17.65 -1.16
C ASP A 179 11.60 16.80 -0.26
N MET A 180 10.87 15.84 -0.85
CA MET A 180 10.02 14.90 -0.11
C MET A 180 10.83 14.01 0.87
N PRO A 181 11.93 13.35 0.46
CA PRO A 181 12.84 12.67 1.38
C PRO A 181 13.34 13.52 2.53
N GLU A 182 13.72 14.78 2.30
CA GLU A 182 14.13 15.70 3.37
C GLU A 182 12.99 15.97 4.36
N LEU A 183 11.75 16.15 3.85
CA LEU A 183 10.57 16.32 4.69
C LEU A 183 10.28 15.08 5.53
N LEU A 184 10.41 13.88 4.95
CA LEU A 184 10.27 12.62 5.68
C LEU A 184 11.34 12.48 6.77
N ASP A 185 12.60 12.78 6.46
CA ASP A 185 13.68 12.72 7.43
C ASP A 185 13.46 13.69 8.60
N LEU A 186 12.99 14.91 8.32
CA LEU A 186 12.58 15.88 9.33
C LEU A 186 11.45 15.35 10.23
N ILE A 187 10.42 14.71 9.66
CA ILE A 187 9.33 14.13 10.44
C ILE A 187 9.86 12.99 11.32
N PHE A 188 10.55 12.01 10.75
CA PHE A 188 11.02 10.84 11.49
C PHE A 188 12.12 11.16 12.52
N SER A 189 12.92 12.22 12.32
CA SER A 189 13.89 12.65 13.33
C SER A 189 13.22 13.22 14.59
N ASN A 190 11.99 13.74 14.47
CA ASN A 190 11.25 14.36 15.57
C ASN A 190 10.18 13.43 16.17
N VAL A 191 9.57 12.58 15.33
CA VAL A 191 8.52 11.61 15.70
C VAL A 191 8.81 10.24 15.04
N PRO A 192 9.82 9.49 15.52
CA PRO A 192 10.32 8.29 14.84
C PRO A 192 9.31 7.15 14.71
N ASN A 193 8.27 7.14 15.55
CA ASN A 193 7.21 6.13 15.52
C ASN A 193 5.95 6.60 14.78
N ALA A 194 5.94 7.82 14.24
CA ALA A 194 4.78 8.32 13.50
C ALA A 194 4.56 7.51 12.22
N ASN A 195 3.31 7.48 11.77
CA ASN A 195 2.90 6.88 10.53
C ASN A 195 2.64 8.00 9.54
N VAL A 196 3.42 8.07 8.46
CA VAL A 196 3.27 9.14 7.46
C VAL A 196 2.54 8.57 6.26
N ILE A 197 1.35 9.11 5.96
CA ILE A 197 0.62 8.78 4.74
C ILE A 197 0.80 9.96 3.77
N LEU A 198 1.64 9.76 2.76
CA LEU A 198 1.87 10.73 1.68
C LEU A 198 0.82 10.55 0.58
N ALA A 199 0.28 11.65 0.08
CA ALA A 199 -0.67 11.63 -1.03
C ALA A 199 0.00 11.95 -2.37
N LYS A 200 -0.29 11.13 -3.39
CA LYS A 200 -0.24 11.59 -4.78
C LYS A 200 -1.14 12.83 -4.89
N ILE A 201 -0.70 13.88 -5.57
CA ILE A 201 -1.51 15.11 -5.72
C ILE A 201 -2.63 14.88 -6.73
N THR A 202 -3.71 15.63 -6.57
CA THR A 202 -4.82 15.65 -7.53
C THR A 202 -4.36 16.19 -8.89
N SER A 203 -5.15 15.92 -9.94
CA SER A 203 -4.85 16.45 -11.26
C SER A 203 -4.82 17.98 -11.27
N LEU A 204 -3.93 18.54 -12.11
CA LEU A 204 -3.92 19.95 -12.49
C LEU A 204 -4.43 20.15 -13.93
N GLN A 205 -5.06 19.11 -14.49
CA GLN A 205 -5.62 19.18 -15.82
C GLN A 205 -6.71 20.26 -15.87
N SER A 206 -6.68 21.08 -16.91
CA SER A 206 -7.59 22.22 -17.08
C SER A 206 -7.49 23.30 -16.02
N ALA A 207 -6.49 23.25 -15.12
CA ALA A 207 -6.26 24.28 -14.11
C ALA A 207 -6.15 25.67 -14.77
N THR A 208 -7.01 26.60 -14.33
CA THR A 208 -7.15 27.94 -14.93
C THR A 208 -6.45 29.03 -14.14
N ILE A 209 -5.95 28.71 -12.94
CA ILE A 209 -5.26 29.66 -12.07
C ILE A 209 -3.75 29.53 -12.18
N ILE A 210 -3.05 30.67 -12.12
CA ILE A 210 -1.58 30.76 -11.99
C ILE A 210 -0.82 29.92 -13.05
N ASN A 211 -1.44 29.69 -14.21
CA ASN A 211 -0.91 28.88 -15.32
C ASN A 211 -0.56 27.42 -14.94
N TYR A 212 -1.20 26.84 -13.91
CA TYR A 212 -0.92 25.46 -13.48
C TYR A 212 -1.16 24.44 -14.59
N GLY A 213 -2.17 24.67 -15.43
CA GLY A 213 -2.50 23.79 -16.55
C GLY A 213 -1.33 23.58 -17.53
N ALA A 214 -0.40 24.53 -17.65
CA ALA A 214 0.78 24.41 -18.50
C ALA A 214 1.78 23.35 -18.03
N TYR A 215 1.74 22.99 -16.74
CA TYR A 215 2.64 22.02 -16.11
C TYR A 215 1.91 20.75 -15.69
N ALA A 216 0.64 20.59 -16.07
CA ALA A 216 -0.19 19.51 -15.59
C ALA A 216 0.40 18.13 -15.95
N THR A 217 1.12 17.99 -17.06
CA THR A 217 1.75 16.72 -17.50
C THR A 217 2.89 16.28 -16.58
N ASN A 218 3.38 17.16 -15.69
CA ASN A 218 4.36 16.81 -14.67
C ASN A 218 3.72 16.11 -13.46
N VAL A 219 2.39 16.17 -13.30
CA VAL A 219 1.69 15.56 -12.16
C VAL A 219 1.85 14.03 -12.13
N PRO A 220 1.60 13.28 -13.24
CA PRO A 220 1.85 11.83 -13.25
C PRO A 220 3.31 11.47 -12.95
N ILE A 221 4.27 12.26 -13.45
CA ILE A 221 5.72 12.07 -13.21
C ILE A 221 6.04 12.22 -11.71
N TYR A 222 5.56 13.30 -11.09
CA TYR A 222 5.72 13.53 -9.65
C TYR A 222 5.08 12.40 -8.84
N ASN A 223 3.85 12.00 -9.17
CA ASN A 223 3.11 10.95 -8.47
C ASN A 223 3.79 9.58 -8.57
N ALA A 224 4.35 9.22 -9.73
CA ALA A 224 5.11 7.99 -9.93
C ALA A 224 6.43 8.00 -9.14
N ALA A 225 7.17 9.11 -9.18
CA ALA A 225 8.40 9.27 -8.39
C ALA A 225 8.13 9.25 -6.87
N LEU A 226 7.03 9.86 -6.41
CA LEU A 226 6.60 9.84 -5.02
C LEU A 226 6.26 8.42 -4.56
N GLN A 227 5.57 7.63 -5.39
CA GLN A 227 5.29 6.22 -5.12
C GLN A 227 6.58 5.41 -4.95
N ALA A 228 7.56 5.59 -5.85
CA ALA A 228 8.85 4.94 -5.75
C ALA A 228 9.58 5.28 -4.43
N VAL A 229 9.56 6.55 -4.02
CA VAL A 229 10.14 6.99 -2.74
C VAL A 229 9.43 6.34 -1.55
N VAL A 230 8.10 6.31 -1.53
CA VAL A 230 7.35 5.64 -0.46
C VAL A 230 7.71 4.16 -0.36
N ASN A 231 7.76 3.45 -1.49
CA ASN A 231 8.10 2.03 -1.53
C ASN A 231 9.55 1.80 -1.05
N GLN A 232 10.48 2.67 -1.44
CA GLN A 232 11.86 2.62 -0.95
C GLN A 232 11.95 2.84 0.58
N ARG A 233 11.31 3.90 1.11
CA ARG A 233 11.35 4.20 2.55
C ARG A 233 10.71 3.08 3.38
N ARG A 234 9.61 2.49 2.89
CA ARG A 234 8.98 1.33 3.52
C ARG A 234 9.86 0.09 3.48
N ALA A 235 10.58 -0.16 2.38
CA ALA A 235 11.51 -1.28 2.29
C ALA A 235 12.67 -1.15 3.31
N LEU A 236 12.99 0.07 3.74
CA LEU A 236 13.93 0.36 4.83
C LEU A 236 13.31 0.24 6.24
N GLY A 237 12.03 -0.16 6.35
CA GLY A 237 11.32 -0.34 7.62
C GLY A 237 10.71 0.93 8.20
N GLN A 238 10.63 2.03 7.44
CA GLN A 238 9.93 3.24 7.89
C GLN A 238 8.42 3.10 7.68
N ASN A 239 7.63 3.64 8.61
CA ASN A 239 6.17 3.66 8.56
C ASN A 239 5.65 4.73 7.58
N VAL A 240 5.92 4.53 6.30
CA VAL A 240 5.49 5.42 5.21
C VAL A 240 4.48 4.69 4.31
N PHE A 241 3.37 5.36 4.06
CA PHE A 241 2.22 4.89 3.30
C PHE A 241 1.88 5.86 2.18
N LEU A 242 1.20 5.36 1.15
CA LEU A 242 0.79 6.16 0.00
C LEU A 242 -0.74 6.18 -0.08
N SER A 243 -1.28 7.33 -0.43
CA SER A 243 -2.68 7.53 -0.80
C SER A 243 -2.76 8.11 -2.20
N ASP A 244 -3.79 7.73 -2.97
CA ASP A 244 -3.90 8.10 -4.38
C ASP A 244 -5.03 9.10 -4.62
N MET A 245 -4.76 10.38 -4.35
CA MET A 245 -5.75 11.45 -4.60
C MET A 245 -5.93 11.73 -6.09
N PHE A 246 -4.94 11.39 -6.91
CA PHE A 246 -4.99 11.58 -8.36
C PHE A 246 -6.08 10.74 -9.01
N SER A 247 -6.18 9.47 -8.60
CA SER A 247 -7.13 8.52 -9.18
C SER A 247 -8.55 8.67 -8.62
N VAL A 248 -8.71 9.08 -7.35
CA VAL A 248 -10.04 9.17 -6.72
C VAL A 248 -10.76 10.50 -6.96
N VAL A 249 -10.03 11.57 -7.33
CA VAL A 249 -10.62 12.88 -7.62
C VAL A 249 -10.73 13.06 -9.13
N ASP A 250 -11.94 12.88 -9.66
CA ASP A 250 -12.20 13.03 -11.09
C ASP A 250 -11.96 14.47 -11.57
N TYR A 251 -11.03 14.63 -12.52
CA TYR A 251 -10.58 15.93 -13.01
C TYR A 251 -11.64 16.73 -13.77
N ASN A 252 -12.73 16.09 -14.22
CA ASN A 252 -13.79 16.77 -14.96
C ASN A 252 -14.90 17.30 -14.03
N THR A 253 -15.19 16.60 -12.94
CA THR A 253 -16.42 16.80 -12.16
C THR A 253 -16.20 17.15 -10.70
N MET A 254 -15.01 16.90 -10.15
CA MET A 254 -14.76 17.01 -8.71
C MET A 254 -13.97 18.25 -8.28
N PHE A 255 -13.86 19.25 -9.16
CA PHE A 255 -13.22 20.53 -8.88
C PHE A 255 -14.20 21.69 -8.87
N VAL A 256 -13.83 22.80 -8.23
CA VAL A 256 -14.47 24.10 -8.46
C VAL A 256 -13.97 24.70 -9.79
N SER A 257 -14.43 25.89 -10.16
CA SER A 257 -14.16 26.49 -11.47
C SER A 257 -12.67 26.69 -11.80
N ASP A 258 -11.80 26.73 -10.79
CA ASP A 258 -10.36 26.89 -11.00
C ASP A 258 -9.64 25.61 -11.46
N HIS A 259 -10.28 24.44 -11.34
CA HIS A 259 -9.70 23.12 -11.62
C HIS A 259 -8.39 22.84 -10.88
N VAL A 260 -8.24 23.41 -9.67
CA VAL A 260 -7.15 23.14 -8.72
C VAL A 260 -7.73 22.71 -7.37
N HIS A 261 -8.77 23.37 -6.91
CA HIS A 261 -9.37 23.07 -5.61
C HIS A 261 -10.56 22.12 -5.76
N PRO A 262 -10.57 20.99 -5.02
CA PRO A 262 -11.69 20.05 -5.08
C PRO A 262 -12.99 20.67 -4.57
N ASN A 263 -14.10 20.39 -5.24
CA ASN A 263 -15.43 20.74 -4.77
C ASN A 263 -15.90 19.74 -3.69
N ALA A 264 -17.14 19.86 -3.21
CA ALA A 264 -17.67 18.98 -2.17
C ALA A 264 -17.61 17.47 -2.52
N ALA A 265 -17.74 17.09 -3.79
CA ALA A 265 -17.60 15.70 -4.21
C ALA A 265 -16.12 15.25 -4.16
N GLY A 266 -15.20 16.07 -4.65
CA GLY A 266 -13.77 15.78 -4.58
C GLY A 266 -13.22 15.71 -3.15
N LEU A 267 -13.64 16.63 -2.27
CA LEU A 267 -13.27 16.61 -0.85
C LEU A 267 -13.78 15.35 -0.13
N LYS A 268 -14.96 14.84 -0.50
CA LYS A 268 -15.47 13.54 0.00
C LYS A 268 -14.64 12.37 -0.53
N ALA A 269 -14.23 12.39 -1.79
CA ALA A 269 -13.37 11.36 -2.36
C ALA A 269 -11.99 11.32 -1.66
N ILE A 270 -11.38 12.48 -1.43
CA ILE A 270 -10.13 12.61 -0.65
C ILE A 270 -10.32 12.05 0.76
N ALA A 271 -11.41 12.39 1.44
CA ALA A 271 -11.70 11.89 2.78
C ALA A 271 -11.90 10.36 2.81
N ALA A 272 -12.56 9.78 1.82
CA ALA A 272 -12.74 8.33 1.71
C ALA A 272 -11.41 7.60 1.47
N GLU A 273 -10.53 8.15 0.64
CA GLU A 273 -9.20 7.60 0.40
C GLU A 273 -8.33 7.68 1.66
N TRP A 274 -8.35 8.81 2.39
CA TRP A 274 -7.67 8.90 3.68
C TRP A 274 -8.17 7.87 4.69
N LEU A 275 -9.49 7.69 4.81
CA LEU A 275 -10.07 6.66 5.67
C LEU A 275 -9.55 5.28 5.29
N ALA A 276 -9.58 4.92 4.01
CA ALA A 276 -9.12 3.62 3.54
C ALA A 276 -7.65 3.35 3.92
N ARG A 277 -6.77 4.37 3.82
CA ARG A 277 -5.37 4.24 4.20
C ARG A 277 -5.16 4.15 5.70
N ILE A 278 -5.92 4.90 6.49
CA ILE A 278 -5.88 4.82 7.96
C ILE A 278 -6.36 3.42 8.40
N GLN A 279 -7.44 2.91 7.82
CA GLN A 279 -7.95 1.56 8.10
C GLN A 279 -6.92 0.48 7.77
N ALA A 280 -6.25 0.59 6.61
CA ALA A 280 -5.25 -0.38 6.17
C ALA A 280 -4.04 -0.51 7.10
N ILE A 281 -3.77 0.50 7.92
CA ILE A 281 -2.64 0.51 8.86
C ILE A 281 -3.07 0.35 10.32
N SER A 282 -4.37 0.20 10.60
CA SER A 282 -4.92 0.22 11.96
C SER A 282 -5.59 -1.10 12.37
N SER A 283 -5.49 -1.45 13.65
CA SER A 283 -6.24 -2.56 14.24
C SER A 283 -7.19 -2.04 15.32
N GLY A 284 -8.39 -1.65 14.91
CA GLY A 284 -9.48 -1.36 15.83
C GLY A 284 -10.79 -1.66 15.12
N THR A 285 -11.66 -2.42 15.76
CA THR A 285 -12.82 -3.16 15.21
C THR A 285 -12.48 -4.57 14.67
N ASN A 286 -13.48 -5.46 14.63
CA ASN A 286 -13.37 -6.79 13.99
C ASN A 286 -13.23 -6.69 12.46
N GLN A 287 -13.20 -5.48 11.89
CA GLN A 287 -13.04 -5.24 10.46
C GLN A 287 -11.56 -5.19 10.09
N LEU A 288 -11.21 -5.88 9.03
CA LEU A 288 -9.88 -5.88 8.44
C LEU A 288 -9.92 -5.11 7.13
N THR A 289 -9.00 -4.16 6.98
CA THR A 289 -8.59 -3.62 5.68
C THR A 289 -7.11 -3.89 5.53
N SER A 290 -6.68 -4.44 4.41
CA SER A 290 -5.28 -4.78 4.18
C SER A 290 -4.88 -4.47 2.75
N THR A 291 -3.72 -3.84 2.56
CA THR A 291 -3.11 -3.74 1.24
C THR A 291 -2.36 -5.03 0.95
N LEU A 292 -2.97 -5.89 0.13
CA LEU A 292 -2.47 -7.22 -0.22
C LEU A 292 -1.35 -7.14 -1.27
N ILE A 293 -1.54 -6.27 -2.27
CA ILE A 293 -0.54 -5.84 -3.26
C ILE A 293 -0.60 -4.33 -3.33
N ARG A 294 0.53 -3.64 -3.39
CA ARG A 294 0.60 -2.17 -3.46
C ARG A 294 0.90 -1.72 -4.88
N GLY A 295 0.46 -0.51 -5.20
CA GLY A 295 0.99 0.19 -6.38
C GLY A 295 2.51 0.30 -6.30
N GLY A 296 3.16 -0.02 -7.41
CA GLY A 296 4.61 -0.01 -7.53
C GLY A 296 5.35 -1.16 -6.86
N ASP A 297 4.63 -2.23 -6.48
CA ASP A 297 5.27 -3.48 -6.04
C ASP A 297 6.04 -4.15 -7.19
N ASN A 298 6.86 -5.14 -6.85
CA ASN A 298 7.69 -5.87 -7.80
C ASN A 298 6.91 -7.05 -8.40
N TRP A 299 6.77 -7.06 -9.73
CA TRP A 299 6.08 -8.12 -10.46
C TRP A 299 7.07 -9.00 -11.21
N ALA A 300 6.81 -10.31 -11.24
CA ALA A 300 7.39 -11.19 -12.24
C ALA A 300 6.68 -10.92 -13.58
N TYR A 301 7.43 -10.85 -14.69
CA TYR A 301 6.84 -10.55 -16.00
C TYR A 301 7.47 -11.35 -17.15
N SER A 302 6.64 -11.63 -18.15
CA SER A 302 7.04 -12.18 -19.45
C SER A 302 6.65 -11.21 -20.56
N ASP A 303 7.67 -10.73 -21.27
CA ASP A 303 7.59 -9.75 -22.36
C ASP A 303 8.18 -10.33 -23.66
N ALA A 304 8.08 -11.66 -23.81
CA ALA A 304 8.70 -12.42 -24.90
C ALA A 304 7.83 -12.54 -26.16
N GLY A 305 6.60 -12.01 -26.14
CA GLY A 305 5.68 -12.06 -27.28
C GLY A 305 5.14 -13.46 -27.63
N GLN A 306 5.14 -14.37 -26.64
CA GLN A 306 4.72 -15.77 -26.80
C GLN A 306 3.30 -16.02 -26.28
N ASP A 307 2.61 -17.00 -26.86
CA ASP A 307 1.35 -17.53 -26.32
C ASP A 307 1.65 -18.44 -25.12
N LEU A 308 1.17 -18.06 -23.93
CA LEU A 308 1.31 -18.84 -22.71
C LEU A 308 0.06 -19.68 -22.38
N GLY A 309 -1.02 -19.57 -23.16
CA GLY A 309 -2.32 -20.15 -22.86
C GLY A 309 -2.86 -19.64 -21.51
N THR A 310 -3.46 -20.53 -20.71
CA THR A 310 -3.99 -20.18 -19.36
C THR A 310 -3.26 -20.90 -18.22
N ASN A 311 -2.35 -21.82 -18.54
CA ASN A 311 -1.59 -22.58 -17.53
C ASN A 311 -0.69 -21.65 -16.69
N TRP A 312 -0.19 -20.57 -17.29
CA TRP A 312 0.65 -19.59 -16.61
C TRP A 312 -0.08 -18.81 -15.52
N ALA A 313 -1.41 -18.76 -15.51
CA ALA A 313 -2.20 -18.06 -14.48
C ALA A 313 -2.44 -18.92 -13.22
N GLN A 314 -2.12 -20.22 -13.28
CA GLN A 314 -2.34 -21.15 -12.17
C GLN A 314 -1.41 -20.87 -10.99
N PHE A 315 -1.85 -21.23 -9.79
CA PHE A 315 -1.05 -21.11 -8.56
C PHE A 315 0.30 -21.84 -8.67
N GLY A 316 0.31 -23.05 -9.24
CA GLY A 316 1.51 -23.89 -9.32
C GLY A 316 2.42 -23.66 -10.54
N PHE A 317 2.20 -22.59 -11.32
CA PHE A 317 3.07 -22.28 -12.45
C PHE A 317 4.46 -21.81 -11.97
N ASP A 318 5.51 -22.32 -12.62
CA ASP A 318 6.90 -21.94 -12.35
C ASP A 318 7.31 -20.74 -13.23
N ASP A 319 7.30 -19.55 -12.63
CA ASP A 319 7.74 -18.29 -13.23
C ASP A 319 9.19 -17.94 -12.89
N SER A 320 9.99 -18.88 -12.35
CA SER A 320 11.39 -18.61 -11.98
C SER A 320 12.30 -18.22 -13.16
N GLY A 321 11.86 -18.47 -14.39
CA GLY A 321 12.52 -18.02 -15.63
C GLY A 321 12.11 -16.61 -16.09
N TRP A 322 11.16 -15.96 -15.41
CA TRP A 322 10.66 -14.63 -15.77
C TRP A 322 11.55 -13.53 -15.22
N SER A 323 11.53 -12.38 -15.90
CA SER A 323 12.13 -11.17 -15.38
C SER A 323 11.30 -10.61 -14.23
N ASN A 324 11.87 -9.72 -13.43
CA ASN A 324 11.19 -9.08 -12.31
C ASN A 324 11.47 -7.58 -12.32
N GLY A 325 10.48 -6.77 -11.94
CA GLY A 325 10.66 -5.33 -11.83
C GLY A 325 9.53 -4.60 -11.10
N LEU A 326 9.86 -3.42 -10.59
CA LEU A 326 8.90 -2.54 -9.92
C LEU A 326 7.90 -1.98 -10.94
N ALA A 327 6.62 -1.99 -10.58
CA ALA A 327 5.61 -1.24 -11.31
C ALA A 327 5.81 0.28 -11.10
N ARG A 328 5.41 1.16 -12.01
CA ARG A 328 4.75 0.90 -13.30
C ARG A 328 5.69 0.20 -14.29
N LEU A 329 5.25 -0.92 -14.85
CA LEU A 329 5.98 -1.66 -15.88
C LEU A 329 5.45 -1.23 -17.25
N GLY A 330 6.35 -0.89 -18.18
CA GLY A 330 5.91 -0.26 -19.42
C GLY A 330 7.02 0.07 -20.40
N TYR A 331 6.69 0.87 -21.39
CA TYR A 331 7.66 1.58 -22.23
C TYR A 331 7.05 2.84 -22.80
N GLY A 332 7.89 3.75 -23.25
CA GLY A 332 7.46 4.97 -23.94
C GLY A 332 6.93 6.05 -23.02
N ASP A 333 7.09 5.91 -21.70
CA ASP A 333 6.62 6.84 -20.69
C ASP A 333 7.71 7.20 -19.67
N LEU A 334 7.66 8.42 -19.12
CA LEU A 334 8.57 8.86 -18.06
C LEU A 334 8.17 8.33 -16.68
N THR A 335 6.96 7.81 -16.53
CA THR A 335 6.47 7.22 -15.28
C THR A 335 6.88 5.75 -15.10
N ASP A 336 7.44 5.10 -16.14
CA ASP A 336 7.80 3.70 -16.11
C ASP A 336 9.02 3.46 -15.20
N ALA A 337 8.82 2.68 -14.14
CA ALA A 337 9.89 2.26 -13.24
C ALA A 337 10.70 1.10 -13.82
N THR A 338 10.03 0.21 -14.56
CA THR A 338 10.66 -0.92 -15.27
C THR A 338 10.26 -0.90 -16.73
N THR A 339 11.26 -0.84 -17.63
CA THR A 339 11.01 -0.99 -19.06
C THR A 339 10.82 -2.46 -19.45
N VAL A 340 9.70 -2.78 -20.09
CA VAL A 340 9.44 -4.10 -20.69
C VAL A 340 9.77 -4.11 -22.18
N ASN A 341 10.21 -5.25 -22.71
CA ASN A 341 10.53 -5.43 -24.12
C ASN A 341 9.26 -5.50 -24.98
N PHE A 342 9.25 -4.77 -26.09
CA PHE A 342 8.15 -4.79 -27.05
C PHE A 342 8.45 -5.59 -28.33
N GLY A 343 9.62 -6.23 -28.41
CA GLY A 343 10.11 -6.89 -29.61
C GLY A 343 11.01 -6.00 -30.46
N ALA A 344 11.47 -6.52 -31.60
CA ALA A 344 12.47 -5.84 -32.43
C ALA A 344 11.89 -4.78 -33.38
N ASP A 345 10.59 -4.83 -33.67
CA ASP A 345 9.94 -3.95 -34.64
C ASP A 345 9.01 -2.94 -33.93
N PRO A 346 9.35 -1.65 -33.89
CA PRO A 346 8.50 -0.63 -33.28
C PRO A 346 7.16 -0.41 -34.01
N SER A 347 7.02 -0.91 -35.25
CA SER A 347 5.79 -0.89 -36.03
C SER A 347 4.95 -2.16 -35.86
N ASN A 348 5.48 -3.18 -35.18
CA ASN A 348 4.81 -4.45 -34.93
C ASN A 348 5.24 -5.01 -33.56
N LYS A 349 4.85 -4.30 -32.51
CA LYS A 349 5.16 -4.65 -31.12
C LYS A 349 4.36 -5.86 -30.67
N PHE A 350 4.86 -6.56 -29.66
CA PHE A 350 4.12 -7.63 -28.98
C PHE A 350 2.81 -7.12 -28.40
N ILE A 351 1.71 -7.81 -28.69
CA ILE A 351 0.38 -7.38 -28.23
C ILE A 351 0.21 -7.58 -26.73
N THR A 352 0.70 -8.71 -26.21
CA THR A 352 0.48 -9.12 -24.82
C THR A 352 1.78 -9.14 -24.02
N THR A 353 1.70 -8.59 -22.81
CA THR A 353 2.70 -8.74 -21.74
C THR A 353 2.03 -9.37 -20.52
N TYR A 354 2.70 -10.34 -19.90
CA TYR A 354 2.16 -11.10 -18.77
C TYR A 354 2.85 -10.70 -17.47
N PHE A 355 2.09 -10.62 -16.39
CA PHE A 355 2.53 -10.21 -15.06
C PHE A 355 2.00 -11.19 -14.00
N ARG A 356 2.83 -11.50 -13.01
CA ARG A 356 2.48 -12.35 -11.86
C ARG A 356 3.03 -11.74 -10.57
N ASP A 357 2.21 -11.78 -9.53
CA ASP A 357 2.60 -11.47 -8.17
C ASP A 357 1.82 -12.34 -7.18
N SER A 358 2.26 -12.40 -5.94
CA SER A 358 1.65 -13.20 -4.89
C SER A 358 1.46 -12.41 -3.61
N PHE A 359 0.39 -12.74 -2.88
CA PHE A 359 0.11 -12.18 -1.57
C PHE A 359 -0.28 -13.29 -0.60
N VAL A 360 -0.07 -13.06 0.69
CA VAL A 360 -0.47 -14.01 1.73
C VAL A 360 -1.66 -13.46 2.50
N VAL A 361 -2.67 -14.32 2.68
CA VAL A 361 -3.72 -14.10 3.66
C VAL A 361 -3.42 -14.96 4.88
N PRO A 362 -3.21 -14.35 6.06
CA PRO A 362 -2.88 -15.12 7.25
C PRO A 362 -4.12 -15.88 7.76
N TRP A 363 -3.89 -16.95 8.53
CA TRP A 363 -4.95 -17.80 9.10
C TRP A 363 -5.97 -17.05 9.96
N ASN A 364 -5.58 -15.91 10.54
CA ASN A 364 -6.42 -15.07 11.38
C ASN A 364 -7.13 -13.96 10.61
N ALA A 365 -7.20 -14.05 9.28
CA ALA A 365 -7.90 -13.10 8.43
C ALA A 365 -8.93 -13.83 7.55
N ALA A 366 -10.15 -13.33 7.53
CA ALA A 366 -11.16 -13.69 6.53
C ALA A 366 -11.32 -12.50 5.59
N ILE A 367 -10.90 -12.64 4.33
CA ILE A 367 -11.13 -11.63 3.29
C ILE A 367 -12.45 -11.95 2.60
N THR A 368 -13.40 -11.02 2.64
CA THR A 368 -14.75 -11.17 2.05
C THR A 368 -14.90 -10.40 0.75
N ASN A 369 -14.08 -9.35 0.55
CA ASN A 369 -14.12 -8.51 -0.64
C ASN A 369 -12.71 -8.09 -1.04
N LEU A 370 -12.49 -7.99 -2.35
CA LEU A 370 -11.29 -7.41 -2.93
C LEU A 370 -11.68 -6.11 -3.64
N ASN A 371 -10.88 -5.08 -3.48
CA ASN A 371 -10.89 -3.91 -4.35
C ASN A 371 -9.61 -3.93 -5.17
N VAL A 372 -9.76 -4.19 -6.46
CA VAL A 372 -8.66 -4.14 -7.43
C VAL A 372 -8.65 -2.73 -7.98
N ARG A 373 -7.48 -2.11 -7.94
CA ARG A 373 -7.24 -0.80 -8.54
C ARG A 373 -6.20 -1.01 -9.62
N LEU A 374 -6.59 -0.84 -10.88
CA LEU A 374 -5.76 -1.16 -12.03
C LEU A 374 -5.46 0.10 -12.83
N GLU A 375 -4.17 0.35 -13.09
CA GLU A 375 -3.67 1.36 -14.02
C GLU A 375 -3.10 0.64 -15.24
N GLU A 376 -3.67 0.88 -16.42
CA GLU A 376 -3.25 0.23 -17.66
C GLU A 376 -3.54 1.10 -18.91
N THR A 377 -2.79 0.90 -20.01
CA THR A 377 -2.88 1.75 -21.22
C THR A 377 -3.55 1.09 -22.45
N GLY A 378 -4.01 -0.13 -22.31
CA GLY A 378 -4.64 -0.96 -23.33
C GLY A 378 -5.88 -1.66 -22.77
N GLY A 379 -5.85 -2.98 -22.64
CA GLY A 379 -6.88 -3.74 -21.95
C GLY A 379 -6.26 -4.88 -21.16
N ALA A 380 -6.98 -5.38 -20.16
CA ALA A 380 -6.41 -6.35 -19.24
C ALA A 380 -7.43 -7.41 -18.83
N VAL A 381 -6.92 -8.59 -18.55
CA VAL A 381 -7.66 -9.66 -17.88
C VAL A 381 -6.81 -10.19 -16.73
N MET A 382 -7.48 -10.47 -15.62
CA MET A 382 -6.87 -10.81 -14.35
C MET A 382 -7.43 -12.13 -13.82
N TRP A 383 -6.51 -12.96 -13.33
CA TRP A 383 -6.80 -14.21 -12.65
C TRP A 383 -6.34 -14.18 -11.21
N LEU A 384 -7.11 -14.84 -10.36
CA LEU A 384 -6.73 -15.17 -9.00
C LEU A 384 -6.68 -16.69 -8.88
N ASN A 385 -5.51 -17.22 -8.53
CA ASN A 385 -5.26 -18.66 -8.40
C ASN A 385 -5.74 -19.47 -9.62
N GLY A 386 -5.57 -18.93 -10.83
CA GLY A 386 -5.96 -19.57 -12.09
C GLY A 386 -7.41 -19.37 -12.53
N GLN A 387 -8.26 -18.69 -11.75
CA GLN A 387 -9.62 -18.33 -12.17
C GLN A 387 -9.68 -16.88 -12.62
N GLU A 388 -10.27 -16.63 -13.80
CA GLU A 388 -10.53 -15.27 -14.28
C GLU A 388 -11.54 -14.59 -13.36
N ILE A 389 -11.18 -13.41 -12.84
CA ILE A 389 -11.99 -12.66 -11.87
C ILE A 389 -12.34 -11.25 -12.34
N PHE A 390 -11.61 -10.70 -13.32
CA PHE A 390 -11.87 -9.38 -13.85
C PHE A 390 -11.30 -9.25 -15.26
N ARG A 391 -12.01 -8.50 -16.11
CA ARG A 391 -11.62 -8.17 -17.47
C ARG A 391 -12.07 -6.75 -17.79
N THR A 392 -11.22 -5.96 -18.42
CA THR A 392 -11.51 -4.61 -18.88
C THR A 392 -10.96 -4.36 -20.28
N ASN A 393 -11.68 -3.57 -21.06
CA ASN A 393 -11.29 -3.11 -22.40
C ASN A 393 -10.81 -4.22 -23.37
N LEU A 394 -11.36 -5.42 -23.24
CA LEU A 394 -11.07 -6.60 -24.08
C LEU A 394 -12.37 -7.19 -24.64
N PRO A 395 -12.31 -7.92 -25.78
CA PRO A 395 -13.49 -8.58 -26.34
C PRO A 395 -14.06 -9.65 -25.39
N ALA A 396 -15.36 -9.92 -25.54
CA ALA A 396 -16.02 -11.04 -24.87
C ALA A 396 -15.59 -12.39 -25.47
N GLY A 397 -15.75 -13.47 -24.71
CA GLY A 397 -15.40 -14.83 -25.14
C GLY A 397 -13.97 -15.25 -24.76
N PRO A 398 -13.45 -16.36 -25.33
CA PRO A 398 -12.09 -16.81 -25.09
C PRO A 398 -11.07 -15.73 -25.50
N ILE A 399 -10.09 -15.46 -24.63
CA ILE A 399 -8.99 -14.54 -24.92
C ILE A 399 -7.82 -15.33 -25.51
N ALA A 400 -7.23 -14.77 -26.57
CA ALA A 400 -5.98 -15.16 -27.17
C ALA A 400 -4.98 -14.00 -27.01
N TYR A 401 -3.68 -14.31 -26.91
CA TYR A 401 -2.60 -13.32 -26.77
C TYR A 401 -2.47 -12.33 -27.94
N THR A 402 -3.24 -12.52 -29.02
CA THR A 402 -3.30 -11.60 -30.17
C THR A 402 -4.52 -10.68 -30.15
N ASN A 403 -5.44 -10.84 -29.19
CA ASN A 403 -6.58 -9.93 -29.07
C ASN A 403 -6.07 -8.52 -28.78
N LEU A 404 -6.61 -7.53 -29.47
CA LEU A 404 -6.33 -6.13 -29.16
C LEU A 404 -7.32 -5.64 -28.10
N ALA A 405 -6.89 -4.64 -27.34
CA ALA A 405 -7.79 -3.85 -26.53
C ALA A 405 -8.82 -3.13 -27.42
N LEU A 406 -10.06 -2.97 -26.93
CA LEU A 406 -11.16 -2.38 -27.70
C LEU A 406 -10.94 -0.89 -27.97
N ASN A 407 -10.33 -0.18 -27.03
CA ASN A 407 -10.04 1.25 -27.12
C ASN A 407 -8.61 1.54 -26.69
N ALA A 408 -8.01 2.61 -27.22
CA ALA A 408 -6.75 3.13 -26.68
C ALA A 408 -7.02 3.96 -25.41
N VAL A 409 -6.21 3.76 -24.37
CA VAL A 409 -6.22 4.60 -23.16
C VAL A 409 -5.06 5.60 -23.28
N THR A 410 -5.36 6.89 -23.21
CA THR A 410 -4.40 7.96 -23.50
C THR A 410 -4.53 9.13 -22.53
N GLY A 411 -3.53 10.02 -22.53
CA GLY A 411 -3.53 11.19 -21.65
C GLY A 411 -3.58 10.79 -20.19
N TYR A 412 -4.37 11.52 -19.38
CA TYR A 412 -4.45 11.29 -17.93
C TYR A 412 -5.05 9.95 -17.56
N ALA A 413 -5.96 9.41 -18.37
CA ALA A 413 -6.59 8.12 -18.12
C ALA A 413 -5.58 6.97 -18.05
N ALA A 414 -4.41 7.12 -18.69
CA ALA A 414 -3.32 6.14 -18.67
C ALA A 414 -2.59 6.03 -17.31
N TYR A 415 -2.88 6.93 -16.36
CA TYR A 415 -2.23 7.01 -15.05
C TYR A 415 -3.24 6.93 -13.89
N ILE A 416 -4.51 6.65 -14.19
CA ILE A 416 -5.56 6.54 -13.19
C ILE A 416 -5.71 5.07 -12.82
N PHE A 417 -5.67 4.81 -11.52
CA PHE A 417 -6.06 3.54 -10.95
C PHE A 417 -7.59 3.43 -10.92
N TYR A 418 -8.16 2.63 -11.80
CA TYR A 418 -9.60 2.40 -11.84
C TYR A 418 -10.00 1.30 -10.83
N PRO A 419 -10.84 1.61 -9.83
CA PRO A 419 -11.25 0.64 -8.83
C PRO A 419 -12.39 -0.27 -9.34
N THR A 420 -12.31 -1.56 -9.02
CA THR A 420 -13.39 -2.53 -9.17
C THR A 420 -13.51 -3.39 -7.91
N ASN A 421 -14.74 -3.63 -7.47
CA ASN A 421 -15.02 -4.46 -6.30
C ASN A 421 -15.38 -5.87 -6.73
N LEU A 422 -14.67 -6.85 -6.20
CA LEU A 422 -14.88 -8.27 -6.47
C LEU A 422 -15.28 -8.97 -5.16
N ALA A 423 -16.29 -9.83 -5.23
CA ALA A 423 -16.62 -10.71 -4.11
C ALA A 423 -15.48 -11.74 -3.92
N ALA A 424 -14.94 -11.87 -2.71
CA ALA A 424 -13.76 -12.70 -2.45
C ALA A 424 -14.11 -14.18 -2.26
N VAL A 425 -14.88 -14.77 -3.18
CA VAL A 425 -15.38 -16.15 -3.08
C VAL A 425 -14.24 -17.19 -3.00
N ILE A 426 -12.98 -16.82 -3.33
CA ILE A 426 -11.87 -17.76 -3.59
C ILE A 426 -10.51 -17.27 -3.04
N VAL A 427 -10.48 -16.54 -1.91
CA VAL A 427 -9.20 -16.14 -1.28
C VAL A 427 -8.95 -17.01 -0.03
N PRO A 428 -8.32 -18.19 -0.16
CA PRO A 428 -7.93 -18.99 0.99
C PRO A 428 -6.89 -18.28 1.86
N ALA A 429 -6.87 -18.64 3.15
CA ALA A 429 -5.88 -18.18 4.13
C ALA A 429 -4.50 -18.84 3.92
N THR A 430 -3.92 -18.58 2.76
CA THR A 430 -2.65 -19.11 2.27
C THR A 430 -1.94 -18.06 1.42
N THR A 431 -0.82 -18.43 0.78
CA THR A 431 -0.33 -17.72 -0.40
C THR A 431 -1.37 -17.83 -1.52
N ASN A 432 -1.60 -16.72 -2.20
CA ASN A 432 -2.48 -16.55 -3.35
C ASN A 432 -1.68 -15.90 -4.48
N VAL A 433 -2.01 -16.20 -5.72
CA VAL A 433 -1.36 -15.64 -6.91
C VAL A 433 -2.35 -14.77 -7.69
N VAL A 434 -1.93 -13.56 -8.01
CA VAL A 434 -2.57 -12.71 -9.02
C VAL A 434 -1.76 -12.79 -10.30
N ALA A 435 -2.45 -13.03 -11.40
CA ALA A 435 -1.89 -13.07 -12.73
C ALA A 435 -2.66 -12.07 -13.60
N VAL A 436 -1.95 -11.29 -14.41
CA VAL A 436 -2.54 -10.29 -15.31
C VAL A 436 -1.87 -10.38 -16.66
N GLU A 437 -2.65 -10.36 -17.74
CA GLU A 437 -2.10 -10.07 -19.07
C GLU A 437 -2.67 -8.74 -19.57
N VAL A 438 -1.79 -7.90 -20.10
CA VAL A 438 -2.14 -6.58 -20.65
C VAL A 438 -1.95 -6.64 -22.16
N HIS A 439 -2.97 -6.19 -22.88
CA HIS A 439 -3.06 -6.19 -24.33
C HIS A 439 -3.04 -4.78 -24.86
N GLN A 440 -2.23 -4.52 -25.88
CA GLN A 440 -2.25 -3.24 -26.58
C GLN A 440 -3.50 -3.09 -27.46
N SER A 441 -3.94 -1.85 -27.68
CA SER A 441 -4.98 -1.53 -28.66
C SER A 441 -4.48 -1.54 -30.10
N SER A 442 -3.15 -1.47 -30.32
CA SER A 442 -2.51 -1.55 -31.62
C SER A 442 -1.06 -2.05 -31.51
N PRO A 443 -0.53 -2.83 -32.48
CA PRO A 443 0.90 -3.17 -32.55
C PRO A 443 1.83 -1.95 -32.69
N THR A 444 1.30 -0.79 -33.08
CA THR A 444 2.09 0.44 -33.25
C THR A 444 2.02 1.39 -32.05
N ASN A 445 1.31 1.02 -30.97
CA ASN A 445 1.16 1.88 -29.80
C ASN A 445 2.51 2.39 -29.30
N SER A 446 2.59 3.69 -29.01
CA SER A 446 3.83 4.34 -28.58
C SER A 446 4.22 3.97 -27.15
N SER A 447 3.24 3.57 -26.34
CA SER A 447 3.45 3.21 -24.94
C SER A 447 2.59 2.05 -24.47
N LEU A 448 3.11 1.36 -23.46
CA LEU A 448 2.42 0.41 -22.61
C LEU A 448 2.69 0.80 -21.16
N GLY A 449 1.71 0.66 -20.27
CA GLY A 449 1.89 0.82 -18.83
C GLY A 449 1.01 -0.14 -18.06
N PHE A 450 1.53 -0.67 -16.95
CA PHE A 450 0.82 -1.53 -16.01
C PHE A 450 1.28 -1.24 -14.58
N ASP A 451 0.32 -0.93 -13.72
CA ASP A 451 0.47 -0.95 -12.27
C ASP A 451 -0.85 -1.40 -11.63
N MET A 452 -0.77 -2.00 -10.44
CA MET A 452 -1.93 -2.52 -9.75
C MET A 452 -1.78 -2.43 -8.24
N GLU A 453 -2.87 -2.07 -7.58
CA GLU A 453 -3.05 -2.19 -6.14
C GLU A 453 -4.23 -3.14 -5.84
N LEU A 454 -4.07 -3.97 -4.81
CA LEU A 454 -5.10 -4.87 -4.33
C LEU A 454 -5.35 -4.62 -2.84
N LEU A 455 -6.56 -4.15 -2.52
CA LEU A 455 -7.03 -4.03 -1.14
C LEU A 455 -7.94 -5.21 -0.81
N GLY A 456 -7.72 -5.84 0.34
CA GLY A 456 -8.59 -6.84 0.92
C GLY A 456 -9.40 -6.25 2.06
N TYR A 457 -10.70 -6.51 2.06
CA TYR A 457 -11.62 -6.18 3.15
C TYR A 457 -12.20 -7.44 3.74
N GLY A 458 -12.41 -7.44 5.05
CA GLY A 458 -13.11 -8.51 5.73
C GLY A 458 -13.01 -8.38 7.23
N SER A 459 -12.63 -9.45 7.92
CA SER A 459 -12.54 -9.46 9.37
C SER A 459 -11.31 -10.19 9.91
N VAL A 460 -10.88 -9.76 11.09
CA VAL A 460 -9.90 -10.50 11.87
C VAL A 460 -10.64 -11.65 12.55
N ILE A 461 -10.13 -12.87 12.37
CA ILE A 461 -10.59 -14.05 13.08
C ILE A 461 -9.86 -14.07 14.44
N PRO A 462 -10.58 -13.94 15.58
CA PRO A 462 -9.93 -13.94 16.88
C PRO A 462 -9.26 -15.31 17.16
N PRO A 463 -8.20 -15.35 17.98
CA PRO A 463 -7.63 -16.61 18.43
C PRO A 463 -8.70 -17.50 19.08
N PRO A 464 -8.59 -18.84 18.97
CA PRO A 464 -9.55 -19.72 19.62
C PRO A 464 -9.51 -19.54 21.13
N SER A 465 -10.69 -19.50 21.76
CA SER A 465 -10.80 -19.59 23.21
C SER A 465 -10.69 -21.05 23.65
N LEU A 466 -9.81 -21.31 24.61
CA LEU A 466 -9.74 -22.59 25.31
C LEU A 466 -10.72 -22.55 26.49
N VAL A 467 -11.72 -23.43 26.47
CA VAL A 467 -12.71 -23.57 27.53
C VAL A 467 -12.34 -24.76 28.41
N VAL A 468 -12.37 -24.55 29.72
CA VAL A 468 -12.18 -25.58 30.74
C VAL A 468 -13.49 -25.79 31.48
N SER A 469 -13.94 -27.03 31.57
CA SER A 469 -15.15 -27.41 32.32
C SER A 469 -14.94 -28.75 33.04
N LEU A 470 -15.83 -29.06 33.98
CA LEU A 470 -15.83 -30.37 34.64
C LEU A 470 -16.75 -31.33 33.88
N THR A 471 -16.34 -32.59 33.75
CA THR A 471 -17.16 -33.67 33.21
C THR A 471 -17.00 -34.92 34.09
N GLY A 472 -17.99 -35.20 34.92
CA GLY A 472 -17.85 -36.17 36.01
C GLY A 472 -16.68 -35.79 36.93
N ASN A 473 -15.76 -36.75 37.15
CA ASN A 473 -14.53 -36.52 37.93
C ASN A 473 -13.34 -36.00 37.10
N ASN A 474 -13.57 -35.71 35.81
CA ASN A 474 -12.53 -35.27 34.88
C ASN A 474 -12.66 -33.79 34.52
N ILE A 475 -11.60 -33.25 33.93
CA ILE A 475 -11.59 -31.95 33.28
C ILE A 475 -11.81 -32.15 31.78
N LEU A 476 -12.72 -31.37 31.20
CA LEU A 476 -12.92 -31.27 29.76
C LEU A 476 -12.34 -29.94 29.27
N LEU A 477 -11.30 -30.05 28.46
CA LEU A 477 -10.73 -28.94 27.70
C LEU A 477 -11.37 -28.94 26.32
N SER A 478 -11.86 -27.80 25.85
CA SER A 478 -12.50 -27.71 24.53
C SER A 478 -12.19 -26.40 23.80
N TRP A 479 -12.10 -26.46 22.48
CA TRP A 479 -11.90 -25.31 21.61
C TRP A 479 -12.48 -25.57 20.21
N PRO A 480 -12.84 -24.53 19.42
CA PRO A 480 -13.60 -24.76 18.20
C PRO A 480 -12.81 -25.58 17.17
N ALA A 481 -13.46 -26.56 16.54
CA ALA A 481 -12.81 -27.50 15.63
C ALA A 481 -12.27 -26.86 14.35
N ALA A 482 -12.79 -25.69 13.97
CA ALA A 482 -12.27 -24.88 12.87
C ALA A 482 -10.79 -24.50 13.03
N TYR A 483 -10.23 -24.55 14.25
CA TYR A 483 -8.83 -24.23 14.54
C TYR A 483 -7.93 -25.47 14.67
N GLY A 484 -8.46 -26.68 14.40
CA GLY A 484 -7.76 -27.94 14.65
C GLY A 484 -6.48 -28.17 13.85
N SER A 485 -6.38 -27.58 12.67
CA SER A 485 -5.17 -27.61 11.84
C SER A 485 -4.15 -26.53 12.22
N THR A 486 -4.56 -25.52 12.97
CA THR A 486 -3.80 -24.28 13.20
C THR A 486 -3.34 -24.12 14.64
N PHE A 487 -4.02 -24.75 15.59
CA PHE A 487 -3.71 -24.72 17.03
C PHE A 487 -3.70 -26.13 17.61
N ALA A 488 -2.75 -26.36 18.51
CA ALA A 488 -2.70 -27.56 19.34
C ALA A 488 -2.70 -27.19 20.83
N LEU A 489 -3.10 -28.14 21.66
CA LEU A 489 -3.09 -28.01 23.11
C LEU A 489 -1.67 -28.21 23.64
N TYR A 490 -1.18 -27.28 24.45
CA TYR A 490 0.08 -27.37 25.17
C TYR A 490 -0.17 -27.30 26.67
N SER A 491 0.70 -27.94 27.44
CA SER A 491 0.63 -27.98 28.90
C SER A 491 1.97 -27.66 29.56
N THR A 492 1.91 -27.13 30.78
CA THR A 492 3.05 -26.92 31.68
C THR A 492 2.60 -27.07 33.14
N THR A 493 3.55 -27.32 34.04
CA THR A 493 3.33 -27.25 35.50
C THR A 493 3.82 -25.92 36.10
N ASN A 494 4.42 -25.04 35.28
CA ASN A 494 4.96 -23.75 35.70
C ASN A 494 4.40 -22.62 34.80
N LEU A 495 3.31 -21.98 35.23
CA LEU A 495 2.63 -20.94 34.46
C LEU A 495 3.52 -19.72 34.13
N PRO A 496 4.36 -19.19 35.04
CA PRO A 496 5.29 -18.10 34.73
C PRO A 496 6.36 -18.41 33.69
N ALA A 497 6.59 -19.69 33.35
CA ALA A 497 7.68 -20.05 32.47
C ALA A 497 7.43 -19.59 31.02
N THR A 498 8.37 -18.80 30.49
CA THR A 498 8.36 -18.35 29.08
C THR A 498 8.79 -19.44 28.11
N SER A 499 9.40 -20.52 28.60
CA SER A 499 9.79 -21.73 27.86
C SER A 499 9.38 -22.99 28.66
N GLY A 500 9.32 -24.16 28.01
CA GLY A 500 8.95 -25.42 28.67
C GLY A 500 7.48 -25.84 28.56
N TRP A 501 6.66 -25.11 27.80
CA TRP A 501 5.35 -25.60 27.37
C TRP A 501 5.55 -26.76 26.38
N THR A 502 4.94 -27.90 26.66
CA THR A 502 5.05 -29.10 25.82
C THR A 502 3.71 -29.42 25.19
N ARG A 503 3.72 -29.92 23.95
CA ARG A 503 2.48 -30.31 23.26
C ARG A 503 1.84 -31.44 24.05
N SER A 504 0.57 -31.29 24.39
CA SER A 504 -0.19 -32.30 25.13
C SER A 504 -0.25 -33.60 24.31
N ALA A 505 0.06 -34.72 24.96
CA ALA A 505 -0.03 -36.05 24.36
C ALA A 505 -1.46 -36.62 24.43
N ALA A 506 -2.40 -35.91 25.05
CA ALA A 506 -3.76 -36.37 25.21
C ALA A 506 -4.47 -36.49 23.85
N SER A 507 -5.31 -37.52 23.70
CA SER A 507 -6.05 -37.75 22.47
C SER A 507 -7.13 -36.69 22.30
N VAL A 508 -7.06 -35.97 21.17
CA VAL A 508 -8.06 -34.96 20.80
C VAL A 508 -9.21 -35.65 20.06
N GLN A 509 -10.44 -35.38 20.48
CA GLN A 509 -11.66 -35.87 19.84
C GLN A 509 -12.47 -34.70 19.27
N THR A 510 -13.34 -34.96 18.30
CA THR A 510 -14.28 -33.95 17.78
C THR A 510 -15.67 -34.23 18.34
N ASN A 511 -16.30 -33.23 18.95
CA ASN A 511 -17.66 -33.32 19.48
C ASN A 511 -18.42 -32.02 19.20
N GLY A 512 -19.53 -32.08 18.45
CA GLY A 512 -20.42 -30.93 18.23
C GLY A 512 -19.73 -29.68 17.66
N GLY A 513 -18.73 -29.84 16.77
CA GLY A 513 -17.96 -28.72 16.21
C GLY A 513 -16.86 -28.18 17.13
N GLN A 514 -16.58 -28.83 18.27
CA GLN A 514 -15.45 -28.56 19.14
C GLN A 514 -14.42 -29.69 19.03
N LEU A 515 -13.16 -29.35 19.18
CA LEU A 515 -12.14 -30.29 19.61
C LEU A 515 -12.16 -30.37 21.13
N VAL A 516 -12.07 -31.58 21.65
CA VAL A 516 -12.15 -31.85 23.09
C VAL A 516 -11.03 -32.78 23.53
N VAL A 517 -10.51 -32.51 24.72
CA VAL A 517 -9.57 -33.35 25.44
C VAL A 517 -10.12 -33.56 26.84
N THR A 518 -10.26 -34.82 27.25
CA THR A 518 -10.61 -35.17 28.63
C THR A 518 -9.34 -35.51 29.38
N GLN A 519 -9.09 -34.81 30.48
CA GLN A 519 -7.92 -34.96 31.33
C GLN A 519 -8.36 -35.36 32.74
N VAL A 520 -7.68 -36.32 33.34
CA VAL A 520 -7.86 -36.65 34.76
C VAL A 520 -7.14 -35.58 35.59
N PRO A 521 -7.77 -34.98 36.61
CA PRO A 521 -7.10 -34.04 37.50
C PRO A 521 -5.87 -34.67 38.15
N GLU A 522 -4.76 -33.95 38.15
CA GLU A 522 -3.53 -34.37 38.82
C GLU A 522 -3.38 -33.68 40.19
N ALA A 523 -2.54 -34.26 41.06
CA ALA A 523 -2.24 -33.69 42.38
C ALA A 523 -1.45 -32.37 42.29
N THR A 524 -0.73 -32.14 41.19
CA THR A 524 0.01 -30.91 40.91
C THR A 524 -0.76 -30.03 39.92
N ALA A 525 -0.63 -28.71 40.07
CA ALA A 525 -1.26 -27.77 39.15
C ALA A 525 -0.72 -27.98 37.72
N GLN A 526 -1.64 -28.17 36.78
CA GLN A 526 -1.37 -28.16 35.35
C GLN A 526 -2.04 -26.96 34.71
N TYR A 527 -1.33 -26.33 33.80
CA TYR A 527 -1.78 -25.18 33.03
C TYR A 527 -1.82 -25.54 31.56
N PHE A 528 -2.84 -25.04 30.86
CA PHE A 528 -3.08 -25.36 29.46
C PHE A 528 -3.18 -24.09 28.63
N ARG A 529 -2.68 -24.15 27.40
CA ARG A 529 -2.87 -23.10 26.40
C ARG A 529 -3.03 -23.70 25.01
N LEU A 530 -3.67 -22.96 24.13
CA LEU A 530 -3.59 -23.22 22.70
C LEU A 530 -2.39 -22.48 22.13
N GLN A 531 -1.61 -23.17 21.29
CA GLN A 531 -0.47 -22.60 20.61
C GLN A 531 -0.44 -23.09 19.17
N GLN A 532 0.04 -22.24 18.25
CA GLN A 532 0.34 -22.67 16.89
C GLN A 532 1.58 -23.58 16.90
N PRO A 533 1.52 -24.76 16.27
CA PRO A 533 2.62 -25.73 16.26
C PRO A 533 3.95 -25.21 15.74
#